data_AF-A0A2D5V3T7-F1
#
_entry.id   AF-A0A2D5V3T7-F1
#
_cell.length_a   1.000
_cell.length_b   1.000
_cell.length_c   1.000
_cell.angle_alpha   90.00
_cell.angle_beta   90.00
_cell.angle_gamma   90.00
#
_symmetry.space_group_name_H-M   'P 1'
#
loop_
_entity.id
_entity.type
_entity.pdbx_description
1 polymer ?
#
loop_
_entity_poly.entity_id
_entity_poly.type
_entity_poly.pdbx_seq_one_letter_code
_entity_poly.pdbx_strand_id
1 'polypeptide(L)'
;MFRFLLTLFIIVNCLFSGLKASLNKPLVKTLKHLAISINPNCNSHYVNYAVITESNGKIIKTRFITGREFILIGMGKQPSEANSNNENLFKRFKIKDCLYKYDSIQCLKKSDLKLFDLWALRYNRNPFCPPDCTPAENMLVQGFGQHKFRPSWPQIQILQNYGITYINDFFLWRKSFPSSFRFSKT
;
A
#
# COMPACT_ATOMS: atom_id res chain seq x y z
N MET A 1 23.34 43.44 45.77
CA MET A 1 24.10 42.85 44.64
C MET A 1 23.92 41.34 44.50
N PHE A 2 24.17 40.53 45.54
CA PHE A 2 24.15 39.06 45.42
C PHE A 2 22.83 38.45 44.92
N ARG A 3 21.68 38.98 45.40
CA ARG A 3 20.34 38.54 44.94
C ARG A 3 20.06 38.81 43.45
N PHE A 4 20.63 39.89 42.91
CA PHE A 4 20.45 40.30 41.51
C PHE A 4 21.29 39.44 40.56
N LEU A 5 22.48 39.01 41.01
CA LEU A 5 23.33 38.07 40.28
C LEU A 5 22.69 36.67 40.23
N LEU A 6 22.03 36.25 41.31
CA LEU A 6 21.36 34.95 41.41
C LEU A 6 20.13 34.86 40.50
N THR A 7 19.32 35.92 40.41
CA THR A 7 18.19 35.97 39.48
C THR A 7 18.65 35.98 38.02
N LEU A 8 19.71 36.72 37.70
CA LEU A 8 20.28 36.74 36.35
C LEU A 8 20.78 35.34 35.94
N PHE A 9 21.47 34.63 36.85
CA PHE A 9 21.97 33.28 36.60
C PHE A 9 20.85 32.26 36.33
N ILE A 10 19.72 32.36 37.04
CA ILE A 10 18.55 31.48 36.81
C ILE A 10 17.91 31.75 35.44
N ILE A 11 17.75 33.02 35.07
CA ILE A 11 17.15 33.40 33.78
C ILE A 11 18.01 32.89 32.62
N VAL A 12 19.34 33.03 32.71
CA VAL A 12 20.27 32.55 31.68
C VAL A 12 20.19 31.03 31.54
N ASN A 13 20.17 30.27 32.64
CA ASN A 13 20.06 28.81 32.58
C ASN A 13 18.71 28.32 32.03
N CYS A 14 17.61 29.03 32.30
CA CYS A 14 16.30 28.74 31.71
C CYS A 14 16.29 28.96 30.19
N LEU A 15 16.92 30.04 29.71
CA LEU A 15 17.03 30.33 28.27
C LEU A 15 17.92 29.31 27.52
N PHE A 16 19.03 28.88 28.13
CA PHE A 16 19.90 27.86 27.53
C PHE A 16 19.30 26.46 27.49
N SER A 17 18.40 26.13 28.43
CA SER A 17 17.72 24.82 28.47
C SER A 17 16.73 24.66 27.32
N GLY A 18 16.01 25.72 26.95
CA GLY A 18 15.07 25.72 25.81
C GLY A 18 15.77 25.53 24.45
N LEU A 19 16.96 26.10 24.27
CA LEU A 19 17.74 26.00 23.02
C LEU A 19 18.28 24.59 22.78
N LYS A 20 18.77 23.90 23.83
CA LYS A 20 19.26 22.51 23.70
C LYS A 20 18.16 21.51 23.36
N ALA A 21 16.93 21.74 23.81
CA ALA A 21 15.78 20.89 23.50
C ALA A 21 15.34 20.98 22.02
N SER A 22 15.53 22.14 21.38
CA SER A 22 15.14 22.33 19.97
C SER A 22 16.14 21.74 18.98
N LEU A 23 17.43 21.69 19.32
CA LEU A 23 18.48 21.22 18.39
C LEU A 23 18.52 19.69 18.23
N ASN A 24 17.96 18.94 19.18
CA ASN A 24 18.12 17.48 19.29
C ASN A 24 16.89 16.68 18.87
N LYS A 25 15.92 17.25 18.12
CA LYS A 25 14.91 16.38 17.50
C LYS A 25 15.60 15.56 16.40
N PRO A 26 15.73 14.23 16.56
CA PRO A 26 16.28 13.42 15.48
C PRO A 26 15.41 13.64 14.25
N LEU A 27 16.03 13.92 13.12
CA LEU A 27 15.32 14.02 11.85
C LEU A 27 14.81 12.62 11.51
N VAL A 28 13.61 12.30 11.99
CA VAL A 28 12.98 10.99 11.74
C VAL A 28 12.69 10.93 10.25
N LYS A 29 13.50 10.16 9.51
CA LYS A 29 13.34 9.97 8.08
C LYS A 29 12.04 9.22 7.84
N THR A 30 11.02 9.95 7.39
CA THR A 30 9.74 9.36 7.00
C THR A 30 9.75 9.06 5.51
N LEU A 31 9.17 7.93 5.14
CA LEU A 31 9.04 7.50 3.76
C LEU A 31 7.56 7.30 3.45
N LYS A 32 7.11 7.76 2.29
CA LYS A 32 5.71 7.60 1.86
C LYS A 32 5.63 6.61 0.71
N HIS A 33 4.66 5.71 0.77
CA HIS A 33 4.51 4.61 -0.18
C HIS A 33 3.07 4.46 -0.63
N LEU A 34 2.90 4.15 -1.93
CA LEU A 34 1.67 3.55 -2.41
C LEU A 34 1.57 2.11 -1.89
N ALA A 35 0.38 1.76 -1.44
CA ALA A 35 0.10 0.49 -0.78
C ALA A 35 -1.27 -0.06 -1.17
N ILE A 36 -1.36 -1.39 -1.17
CA ILE A 36 -2.61 -2.13 -1.39
C ILE A 36 -2.80 -3.09 -0.22
N SER A 37 -4.02 -3.20 0.30
CA SER A 37 -4.39 -4.25 1.26
C SER A 37 -5.52 -5.09 0.68
N ILE A 38 -5.39 -6.41 0.80
CA ILE A 38 -6.40 -7.39 0.38
C ILE A 38 -7.43 -7.69 1.49
N ASN A 39 -7.60 -6.75 2.42
CA ASN A 39 -8.58 -6.82 3.48
C ASN A 39 -9.78 -5.91 3.25
N PRO A 40 -10.77 -6.31 2.42
CA PRO A 40 -11.94 -5.50 2.25
C PRO A 40 -12.78 -5.46 3.55
N ASN A 41 -13.23 -4.27 3.95
CA ASN A 41 -14.31 -4.10 4.92
C ASN A 41 -15.67 -4.28 4.21
N CYS A 42 -16.78 -4.38 4.97
CA CYS A 42 -18.14 -4.61 4.45
C CYS A 42 -18.61 -3.64 3.34
N ASN A 43 -17.96 -2.49 3.18
CA ASN A 43 -18.25 -1.42 2.22
C ASN A 43 -17.08 -1.09 1.27
N SER A 44 -15.98 -1.85 1.28
CA SER A 44 -14.84 -1.59 0.39
C SER A 44 -14.85 -2.47 -0.85
N HIS A 45 -14.27 -1.96 -1.94
CA HIS A 45 -13.94 -2.73 -3.14
C HIS A 45 -13.03 -3.94 -2.85
N TYR A 46 -12.78 -4.78 -3.87
CA TYR A 46 -11.92 -5.97 -3.82
C TYR A 46 -10.63 -5.85 -2.99
N VAL A 47 -10.01 -4.67 -3.04
CA VAL A 47 -8.82 -4.29 -2.29
C VAL A 47 -8.93 -2.85 -1.83
N ASN A 48 -8.23 -2.52 -0.74
CA ASN A 48 -8.06 -1.16 -0.26
C ASN A 48 -6.77 -0.55 -0.80
N TYR A 49 -6.85 0.69 -1.27
CA TYR A 49 -5.69 1.45 -1.72
C TYR A 49 -5.33 2.49 -0.67
N ALA A 50 -4.03 2.71 -0.44
CA ALA A 50 -3.56 3.68 0.54
C ALA A 50 -2.25 4.34 0.14
N VAL A 51 -2.04 5.54 0.69
CA VAL A 51 -0.71 6.11 0.90
C VAL A 51 -0.35 5.86 2.35
N ILE A 52 0.72 5.10 2.59
CA ILE A 52 1.26 4.88 3.93
C ILE A 52 2.49 5.75 4.17
N THR A 53 2.68 6.17 5.42
CA THR A 53 3.93 6.76 5.90
C THR A 53 4.62 5.77 6.81
N GLU A 54 5.85 5.42 6.47
CA GLU A 54 6.73 4.53 7.22
C GLU A 54 7.81 5.35 7.93
N SER A 55 8.14 4.96 9.16
CA SER A 55 9.29 5.44 9.91
C SER A 55 9.94 4.26 10.63
N ASN A 56 11.24 4.08 10.46
CA ASN A 56 12.02 2.99 11.08
C ASN A 56 11.37 1.59 10.93
N GLY A 57 10.87 1.27 9.72
CA GLY A 57 10.23 -0.03 9.47
C GLY A 57 8.77 -0.14 9.92
N LYS A 58 8.22 0.89 10.59
CA LYS A 58 6.86 0.88 11.14
C LYS A 58 5.96 1.84 10.39
N ILE A 59 4.73 1.40 10.10
CA ILE A 59 3.68 2.26 9.55
C ILE A 59 3.21 3.21 10.66
N ILE A 60 3.39 4.51 10.46
CA ILE A 60 3.00 5.56 11.42
C ILE A 60 1.73 6.31 10.98
N LYS A 61 1.38 6.26 9.70
CA LYS A 61 0.17 6.89 9.16
C LYS A 61 -0.33 6.13 7.94
N THR A 62 -1.65 5.99 7.83
CA THR A 62 -2.32 5.40 6.66
C THR A 62 -3.39 6.38 6.18
N ARG A 63 -3.33 6.73 4.89
CA ARG A 63 -4.38 7.49 4.20
C ARG A 63 -4.98 6.60 3.12
N PHE A 64 -6.20 6.13 3.32
CA PHE A 64 -6.93 5.41 2.28
C PHE A 64 -7.26 6.34 1.12
N ILE A 65 -7.16 5.81 -0.10
CA ILE A 65 -7.39 6.54 -1.35
C ILE A 65 -8.30 5.71 -2.26
N THR A 66 -8.90 6.37 -3.25
CA THR A 66 -9.70 5.65 -4.25
C THR A 66 -8.80 4.87 -5.21
N GLY A 67 -9.36 3.83 -5.86
CA GLY A 67 -8.63 3.11 -6.91
C GLY A 67 -8.19 4.03 -8.07
N ARG A 68 -9.03 5.01 -8.44
CA ARG A 68 -8.68 6.01 -9.46
C ARG A 68 -7.49 6.86 -9.03
N GLU A 69 -7.50 7.36 -7.79
CA GLU A 69 -6.38 8.13 -7.23
C GLU A 69 -5.10 7.28 -7.19
N PHE A 70 -5.20 6.02 -6.76
CA PHE A 70 -4.06 5.10 -6.77
C PHE A 70 -3.46 4.92 -8.16
N ILE A 71 -4.31 4.71 -9.17
CA ILE A 71 -3.88 4.59 -10.57
C ILE A 71 -3.21 5.88 -11.05
N LEU A 72 -3.81 7.05 -10.80
CA LEU A 72 -3.25 8.32 -11.27
C LEU A 72 -1.89 8.63 -10.62
N ILE A 73 -1.76 8.40 -9.31
CA ILE A 73 -0.48 8.55 -8.60
C ILE A 73 0.53 7.53 -9.14
N GLY A 74 0.14 6.27 -9.31
CA GLY A 74 1.00 5.21 -9.85
C GLY A 74 1.45 5.46 -11.30
N MET A 75 0.62 6.12 -12.11
CA MET A 75 1.00 6.52 -13.47
C MET A 75 1.90 7.74 -13.52
N GLY A 76 2.12 8.43 -12.39
CA GLY A 76 2.80 9.73 -12.34
C GLY A 76 1.96 10.89 -12.89
N LYS A 77 0.65 10.69 -13.07
CA LYS A 77 -0.29 11.70 -13.60
C LYS A 77 -0.88 12.59 -12.51
N GLN A 78 -0.81 12.16 -11.25
CA GLN A 78 -1.26 12.93 -10.09
C GLN A 78 -0.11 13.07 -9.11
N PRO A 79 0.21 14.30 -8.66
CA PRO A 79 1.30 14.52 -7.71
C PRO A 79 1.00 13.87 -6.37
N SER A 80 2.01 13.24 -5.78
CA SER A 80 1.94 12.68 -4.45
C SER A 80 3.34 12.54 -3.88
N GLU A 81 3.50 12.74 -2.57
CA GLU A 81 4.76 12.42 -1.90
C GLU A 81 5.11 10.92 -1.96
N ALA A 82 4.12 10.05 -2.22
CA ALA A 82 4.35 8.63 -2.48
C ALA A 82 4.97 8.33 -3.85
N ASN A 83 4.92 9.29 -4.78
CA ASN A 83 5.56 9.26 -6.09
C ASN A 83 6.12 10.65 -6.41
N SER A 84 7.10 11.10 -5.62
CA SER A 84 7.67 12.45 -5.71
C SER A 84 8.27 12.78 -7.07
N ASN A 85 8.70 11.76 -7.82
CA ASN A 85 9.35 11.92 -9.12
C ASN A 85 8.35 11.92 -10.29
N ASN A 86 7.04 11.74 -10.01
CA ASN A 86 5.99 11.61 -11.02
C ASN A 86 6.32 10.58 -12.12
N GLU A 87 7.06 9.53 -11.77
CA GLU A 87 7.39 8.48 -12.73
C GLU A 87 6.21 7.51 -12.89
N ASN A 88 6.14 6.83 -14.04
CA ASN A 88 5.16 5.77 -14.21
C ASN A 88 5.65 4.50 -13.49
N LEU A 89 5.18 4.33 -12.26
CA LEU A 89 5.51 3.21 -11.40
C LEU A 89 5.06 1.87 -12.00
N PHE A 90 3.93 1.81 -12.71
CA PHE A 90 3.51 0.59 -13.39
C PHE A 90 4.50 0.14 -14.46
N LYS A 91 5.04 1.08 -15.25
CA LYS A 91 6.11 0.82 -16.22
C LYS A 91 7.41 0.42 -15.54
N ARG A 92 7.84 1.14 -14.51
CA ARG A 92 9.08 0.87 -13.75
C ARG A 92 9.11 -0.57 -13.22
N PHE A 93 7.98 -1.05 -12.71
CA PHE A 93 7.85 -2.40 -12.15
C PHE A 93 7.34 -3.44 -13.15
N LYS A 94 7.29 -3.09 -14.45
CA LYS A 94 6.89 -3.98 -15.55
C LYS A 94 5.52 -4.64 -15.33
N ILE A 95 4.58 -3.91 -14.76
CA ILE A 95 3.19 -4.37 -14.58
C ILE A 95 2.50 -4.22 -15.93
N LYS A 96 2.25 -5.38 -16.55
CA LYS A 96 1.72 -5.49 -17.91
C LYS A 96 0.20 -5.38 -17.98
N ASP A 97 -0.48 -5.56 -16.84
CA ASP A 97 -1.94 -5.62 -16.82
C ASP A 97 -2.61 -4.27 -16.71
N CYS A 98 -3.53 -4.05 -17.65
CA CYS A 98 -4.42 -2.91 -17.72
C CYS A 98 -5.23 -2.83 -16.43
N LEU A 99 -4.85 -1.91 -15.55
CA LEU A 99 -5.71 -1.38 -14.50
C LEU A 99 -7.04 -1.00 -15.17
N TYR A 100 -8.18 -1.41 -14.59
CA TYR A 100 -9.50 -1.22 -15.19
C TYR A 100 -9.64 0.15 -15.88
N LYS A 101 -10.05 0.06 -17.16
CA LYS A 101 -10.10 1.06 -18.22
C LYS A 101 -10.44 2.49 -17.74
N TYR A 102 -9.44 3.35 -17.72
CA TYR A 102 -9.58 4.75 -18.16
C TYR A 102 -8.63 4.88 -19.36
N ASP A 103 -9.17 4.79 -20.57
CA ASP A 103 -8.49 4.96 -21.87
C ASP A 103 -7.41 3.94 -22.28
N SER A 104 -7.79 2.76 -22.76
CA SER A 104 -7.05 2.16 -23.87
C SER A 104 -7.88 1.20 -24.71
N ILE A 105 -7.81 1.42 -26.03
CA ILE A 105 -8.43 0.63 -27.11
C ILE A 105 -7.58 -0.62 -27.43
N GLN A 106 -6.44 -0.84 -26.74
CA GLN A 106 -5.45 -1.87 -27.07
C GLN A 106 -5.08 -2.80 -25.90
N CYS A 107 -6.06 -3.38 -25.21
CA CYS A 107 -5.81 -4.48 -24.25
C CYS A 107 -6.20 -5.84 -24.86
N LEU A 108 -5.55 -6.21 -25.97
CA LEU A 108 -5.70 -7.53 -26.61
C LEU A 108 -4.66 -8.51 -26.04
N LYS A 109 -4.86 -8.93 -24.78
CA LYS A 109 -4.31 -10.21 -24.29
C LYS A 109 -5.12 -10.70 -23.10
N LYS A 110 -5.68 -11.91 -23.21
CA LYS A 110 -6.35 -12.66 -22.13
C LYS A 110 -5.33 -13.63 -21.52
N SER A 111 -4.99 -13.45 -20.24
CA SER A 111 -4.65 -14.54 -19.29
C SER A 111 -4.16 -14.05 -17.92
N ASP A 112 -3.71 -12.79 -17.80
CA ASP A 112 -2.97 -12.35 -16.62
C ASP A 112 -3.91 -11.70 -15.57
N LEU A 113 -3.60 -11.90 -14.29
CA LEU A 113 -4.38 -11.41 -13.15
C LEU A 113 -4.34 -9.88 -13.11
N LYS A 114 -5.50 -9.22 -13.15
CA LYS A 114 -5.56 -7.75 -13.03
C LYS A 114 -5.16 -7.35 -11.61
N LEU A 115 -4.68 -6.11 -11.42
CA LEU A 115 -4.42 -5.57 -10.07
C LEU A 115 -5.65 -5.68 -9.14
N PHE A 116 -6.84 -5.56 -9.72
CA PHE A 116 -8.09 -5.66 -8.97
C PHE A 116 -8.45 -7.11 -8.61
N ASP A 117 -7.84 -8.10 -9.25
CA ASP A 117 -8.03 -9.54 -8.97
C ASP A 117 -7.16 -10.03 -7.80
N LEU A 118 -6.39 -9.15 -7.14
CA LEU A 118 -5.61 -9.47 -5.95
C LEU A 118 -6.44 -10.04 -4.79
N TRP A 119 -7.77 -9.80 -4.78
CA TRP A 119 -8.69 -10.45 -3.86
C TRP A 119 -8.58 -11.99 -3.93
N ALA A 120 -8.22 -12.55 -5.09
CA ALA A 120 -8.10 -13.99 -5.32
C ALA A 120 -7.04 -14.63 -4.41
N LEU A 121 -6.08 -13.87 -3.91
CA LEU A 121 -5.08 -14.38 -2.96
C LEU A 121 -5.69 -14.71 -1.59
N ARG A 122 -6.82 -14.08 -1.25
CA ARG A 122 -7.47 -14.25 0.05
C ARG A 122 -8.67 -15.20 -0.01
N TYR A 123 -9.51 -15.05 -1.02
CA TYR A 123 -10.78 -15.76 -1.12
C TYR A 123 -10.68 -16.90 -2.14
N ASN A 124 -11.36 -18.01 -1.88
CA ASN A 124 -11.48 -19.11 -2.86
C ASN A 124 -12.46 -18.79 -3.99
N ARG A 125 -13.38 -17.84 -3.76
CA ARG A 125 -14.38 -17.40 -4.72
C ARG A 125 -14.60 -15.90 -4.57
N ASN A 126 -14.94 -15.25 -5.68
CA ASN A 126 -15.21 -13.83 -5.73
C ASN A 126 -16.33 -13.45 -4.75
N PRO A 127 -16.07 -12.59 -3.74
CA PRO A 127 -17.08 -12.20 -2.75
C PRO A 127 -18.29 -11.47 -3.34
N PHE A 128 -18.12 -10.80 -4.49
CA PHE A 128 -19.18 -10.08 -5.20
C PHE A 128 -19.88 -10.94 -6.26
N CYS A 129 -19.48 -12.20 -6.44
CA CYS A 129 -20.10 -13.15 -7.36
C CYS A 129 -20.47 -14.46 -6.61
N PRO A 130 -21.59 -14.47 -5.86
CA PRO A 130 -22.08 -15.66 -5.15
C PRO A 130 -22.38 -16.84 -6.09
N PRO A 131 -22.67 -18.06 -5.57
CA PRO A 131 -23.02 -19.25 -6.36
C PRO A 131 -23.88 -19.01 -7.60
N ASP A 132 -24.92 -18.21 -7.45
CA ASP A 132 -25.96 -17.98 -8.46
C ASP A 132 -25.76 -16.67 -9.26
N CYS A 133 -24.61 -16.02 -9.13
CA CYS A 133 -24.30 -14.83 -9.93
C CYS A 133 -24.15 -15.20 -11.42
N THR A 134 -24.51 -14.28 -12.31
CA THR A 134 -24.06 -14.32 -13.71
C THR A 134 -22.76 -13.51 -13.82
N PRO A 135 -21.59 -14.14 -14.06
CA PRO A 135 -20.32 -13.42 -14.10
C PRO A 135 -20.29 -12.42 -15.25
N ALA A 136 -19.78 -11.21 -14.98
CA ALA A 136 -19.51 -10.24 -16.03
C ALA A 136 -18.39 -10.73 -16.96
N GLU A 137 -18.35 -10.20 -18.19
CA GLU A 137 -17.31 -10.55 -19.15
C GLU A 137 -15.91 -10.25 -18.57
N ASN A 138 -15.02 -11.25 -18.57
CA ASN A 138 -13.66 -11.17 -18.02
C ASN A 138 -13.58 -10.95 -16.49
N MET A 139 -14.63 -11.32 -15.75
CA MET A 139 -14.61 -11.39 -14.28
C MET A 139 -13.92 -12.68 -13.82
N LEU A 140 -12.94 -12.55 -12.93
CA LEU A 140 -12.41 -13.70 -12.20
C LEU A 140 -13.43 -14.14 -11.14
N VAL A 141 -13.86 -15.41 -11.22
CA VAL A 141 -14.84 -15.99 -10.28
C VAL A 141 -14.17 -16.86 -9.24
N GLN A 142 -13.21 -17.68 -9.66
CA GLN A 142 -12.46 -18.57 -8.78
C GLN A 142 -11.19 -17.87 -8.31
N GLY A 143 -11.00 -17.81 -7.01
CA GLY A 143 -9.77 -17.32 -6.41
C GLY A 143 -8.78 -18.46 -6.11
N PHE A 144 -7.61 -18.09 -5.60
CA PHE A 144 -6.56 -19.02 -5.20
C PHE A 144 -6.65 -19.42 -3.74
N GLY A 145 -7.35 -18.65 -2.89
CA GLY A 145 -7.49 -18.99 -1.47
C GLY A 145 -8.02 -20.42 -1.30
N GLN A 146 -7.46 -21.20 -0.39
CA GLN A 146 -7.96 -22.56 -0.15
C GLN A 146 -9.30 -22.55 0.58
N HIS A 147 -9.54 -21.56 1.45
CA HIS A 147 -10.77 -21.43 2.22
C HIS A 147 -11.61 -20.24 1.76
N LYS A 148 -12.87 -20.21 2.22
CA LYS A 148 -13.86 -19.20 1.82
C LYS A 148 -13.39 -17.76 2.05
N PHE A 149 -12.71 -17.48 3.16
CA PHE A 149 -12.39 -16.12 3.59
C PHE A 149 -10.91 -15.88 3.92
N ARG A 150 -10.08 -16.90 3.76
CA ARG A 150 -8.65 -16.83 4.07
C ARG A 150 -7.84 -17.83 3.24
N PRO A 151 -6.58 -17.49 2.92
CA PRO A 151 -5.65 -18.47 2.37
C PRO A 151 -5.31 -19.54 3.40
N SER A 152 -4.77 -20.66 2.94
CA SER A 152 -4.17 -21.66 3.80
C SER A 152 -2.80 -21.22 4.31
N TRP A 153 -2.29 -21.93 5.32
CA TRP A 153 -0.99 -21.61 5.89
C TRP A 153 0.16 -21.66 4.85
N PRO A 154 0.26 -22.67 3.96
CA PRO A 154 1.25 -22.66 2.88
C PRO A 154 1.11 -21.47 1.93
N GLN A 155 -0.11 -21.03 1.64
CA GLN A 155 -0.36 -19.86 0.80
C GLN A 155 0.11 -18.56 1.48
N ILE A 156 -0.07 -18.43 2.79
CA ILE A 156 0.46 -17.30 3.57
C ILE A 156 1.99 -17.29 3.52
N GLN A 157 2.65 -18.44 3.62
CA GLN A 157 4.12 -18.52 3.51
C GLN A 157 4.63 -18.02 2.16
N ILE A 158 3.91 -18.29 1.07
CA ILE A 158 4.25 -17.72 -0.24
C ILE A 158 4.14 -16.18 -0.19
N LEU A 159 3.12 -15.63 0.45
CA LEU A 159 2.93 -14.17 0.58
C LEU A 159 3.98 -13.50 1.47
N GLN A 160 4.59 -14.22 2.41
CA GLN A 160 5.69 -13.71 3.25
C GLN A 160 6.92 -13.31 2.42
N ASN A 161 7.18 -13.99 1.29
CA ASN A 161 8.23 -13.60 0.34
C ASN A 161 7.99 -12.22 -0.29
N TYR A 162 6.74 -11.73 -0.23
CA TYR A 162 6.33 -10.41 -0.69
C TYR A 162 6.14 -9.44 0.48
N GLY A 163 6.67 -9.74 1.67
CA GLY A 163 6.62 -8.85 2.84
C GLY A 163 5.25 -8.80 3.54
N ILE A 164 4.38 -9.77 3.30
CA ILE A 164 3.08 -9.90 3.97
C ILE A 164 3.22 -10.91 5.11
N THR A 165 3.22 -10.43 6.34
CA THR A 165 3.30 -11.28 7.54
C THR A 165 1.91 -11.79 7.91
N TYR A 166 0.92 -10.90 7.82
CA TYR A 166 -0.49 -11.17 8.04
C TYR A 166 -1.30 -10.79 6.80
N ILE A 167 -2.41 -11.49 6.56
CA ILE A 167 -3.26 -11.24 5.37
C ILE A 167 -3.83 -9.81 5.31
N ASN A 168 -3.84 -9.10 6.44
CA ASN A 168 -4.31 -7.74 6.56
C ASN A 168 -3.22 -6.69 6.28
N ASP A 169 -1.97 -7.12 6.09
CA ASP A 169 -0.85 -6.23 5.82
C ASP A 169 -1.00 -5.54 4.46
N PHE A 170 -0.20 -4.49 4.30
CA PHE A 170 -0.11 -3.74 3.07
C PHE A 170 1.01 -4.27 2.18
N PHE A 171 0.69 -4.54 0.91
CA PHE A 171 1.67 -4.70 -0.15
C PHE A 171 2.28 -3.34 -0.48
N LEU A 172 3.60 -3.20 -0.25
CA LEU A 172 4.32 -1.95 -0.48
C LEU A 172 5.00 -1.94 -1.84
N TRP A 173 4.81 -0.86 -2.58
CA TRP A 173 5.33 -0.74 -3.94
C TRP A 173 6.87 -0.79 -4.04
N ARG A 174 7.61 -0.41 -2.99
CA ARG A 174 9.09 -0.47 -2.97
C ARG A 174 9.67 -1.87 -2.84
N LYS A 175 8.95 -2.79 -2.19
CA LYS A 175 9.48 -4.11 -1.80
C LYS A 175 8.86 -5.27 -2.58
N SER A 176 7.62 -5.11 -3.06
CA SER A 176 6.75 -6.29 -3.22
C SER A 176 5.86 -6.29 -4.47
N PHE A 177 6.07 -5.40 -5.43
CA PHE A 177 5.50 -5.58 -6.77
C PHE A 177 6.59 -6.06 -7.75
N PRO A 178 7.01 -7.32 -7.66
CA PRO A 178 7.80 -7.89 -8.73
C PRO A 178 6.91 -8.09 -9.95
N SER A 179 7.55 -8.12 -11.11
CA SER A 179 7.02 -8.52 -12.41
C SER A 179 6.47 -9.96 -12.47
N SER A 180 6.10 -10.54 -11.32
CA SER A 180 5.81 -11.96 -11.08
C SER A 180 4.54 -12.17 -10.25
N PHE A 181 3.50 -11.35 -10.44
CA PHE A 181 2.11 -11.76 -10.14
C PHE A 181 1.61 -12.84 -11.13
N ARG A 182 2.48 -13.81 -11.42
CA ARG A 182 2.20 -14.97 -12.25
C ARG A 182 1.93 -16.13 -11.30
N PHE A 183 0.77 -16.11 -10.64
CA PHE A 183 0.22 -17.33 -10.06
C PHE A 183 -0.27 -18.20 -11.23
N SER A 184 0.64 -18.92 -11.89
CA SER A 184 0.22 -20.05 -12.71
C SER A 184 -0.20 -21.14 -11.75
N LYS A 185 -1.43 -21.66 -11.92
CA LYS A 185 -1.84 -22.94 -11.35
C LYS A 185 -0.73 -23.96 -11.65
N THR A 186 0.00 -24.38 -10.62
CA THR A 186 0.53 -25.74 -10.55
C THR A 186 -0.61 -26.66 -10.16
#